data_AF-A0A9E3XTG8-F1
#
_entry.id   AF-A0A9E3XTG8-F1
#
_cell.length_a   1.000
_cell.length_b   1.000
_cell.length_c   1.000
_cell.angle_alpha   90.00
_cell.angle_beta   90.00
_cell.angle_gamma   90.00
#
_symmetry.space_group_name_H-M   'P 1'
#
loop_
_entity.id
_entity.type
_entity.pdbx_description
1 polymer ?
#
loop_
_entity_poly.entity_id
_entity_poly.type
_entity_poly.pdbx_seq_one_letter_code
_entity_poly.pdbx_strand_id
1 'polypeptide(L)'
;MQRFTFRLEGVRRLRMQQEQAVQVELARVLRERAAVVEQIDRSRDAEQELYEYLRAPGRTAAEMAHVARFGTWHRQQIFNLGVKLRQFDKGTELVRKRLADARGRREALDRLREKEYAEWRAQTLREEQAELDELATLRAARGLGVMS
;
A
#
# COMPACT_ATOMS: atom_id res chain seq x y z
N MET A 1 23.93 -21.91 -22.17
CA MET A 1 23.90 -21.27 -20.84
C MET A 1 22.61 -21.61 -20.13
N GLN A 2 22.70 -22.12 -18.90
CA GLN A 2 21.52 -22.32 -18.06
C GLN A 2 20.89 -20.96 -17.71
N ARG A 3 19.57 -20.89 -17.55
CA ARG A 3 18.88 -19.66 -17.14
C ARG A 3 18.81 -19.59 -15.61
N PHE A 4 19.01 -18.41 -15.04
CA PHE A 4 18.77 -18.19 -13.61
C PHE A 4 17.34 -18.54 -13.22
N THR A 5 17.19 -19.32 -12.15
CA THR A 5 15.90 -19.71 -11.59
C THR A 5 15.91 -19.45 -10.09
N PHE A 6 15.06 -18.54 -9.63
CA PHE A 6 14.90 -18.27 -8.20
C PHE A 6 13.97 -19.30 -7.56
N ARG A 7 14.48 -20.09 -6.62
CA ARG A 7 13.73 -21.22 -6.02
C ARG A 7 12.46 -20.77 -5.28
N LEU A 8 12.46 -19.55 -4.73
CA LEU A 8 11.33 -19.00 -3.97
C LEU A 8 10.43 -18.08 -4.80
N GLU A 9 10.48 -18.14 -6.14
CA GLU A 9 9.66 -17.27 -6.99
C GLU A 9 8.15 -17.45 -6.75
N GLY A 10 7.69 -18.68 -6.47
CA GLY A 10 6.29 -18.94 -6.11
C GLY A 10 5.88 -18.24 -4.81
N VAL A 11 6.73 -18.30 -3.78
CA VAL A 11 6.50 -17.62 -2.49
C VAL A 11 6.51 -16.10 -2.68
N ARG A 12 7.45 -15.59 -3.48
CA ARG A 12 7.55 -14.15 -3.80
C ARG A 12 6.27 -13.64 -4.47
N ARG A 13 5.74 -14.36 -5.46
CA ARG A 13 4.46 -14.02 -6.10
C ARG A 13 3.30 -14.02 -5.11
N LEU A 14 3.24 -15.02 -4.23
CA LEU A 14 2.22 -15.05 -3.17
C LEU A 14 2.33 -13.83 -2.25
N ARG A 15 3.55 -13.42 -1.85
CA ARG A 15 3.74 -12.21 -1.02
C ARG A 15 3.32 -10.93 -1.75
N MET A 16 3.58 -10.83 -3.05
CA MET A 16 3.12 -9.71 -3.87
C MET A 16 1.58 -9.65 -3.92
N GLN A 17 0.90 -10.79 -4.09
CA GLN A 17 -0.57 -10.84 -4.04
C GLN A 17 -1.12 -10.47 -2.67
N GLN A 18 -0.48 -10.93 -1.59
CA GLN A 18 -0.85 -10.56 -0.22
C GLN A 18 -0.69 -9.07 0.04
N GLU A 19 0.40 -8.46 -0.41
CA GLU A 19 0.56 -7.00 -0.33
C GLU A 19 -0.57 -6.29 -1.08
N GLN A 20 -0.84 -6.70 -2.32
CA GLN A 20 -1.90 -6.12 -3.14
C GLN A 20 -3.27 -6.21 -2.46
N ALA A 21 -3.60 -7.35 -1.85
CA ALA A 21 -4.85 -7.54 -1.12
C ALA A 21 -4.98 -6.53 0.05
N VAL A 22 -3.91 -6.31 0.81
CA VAL A 22 -3.90 -5.34 1.92
C VAL A 22 -3.98 -3.91 1.40
N GLN A 23 -3.39 -3.59 0.24
CA GLN A 23 -3.55 -2.27 -0.40
C GLN A 23 -5.01 -2.00 -0.78
N VAL A 24 -5.69 -2.99 -1.35
CA VAL A 24 -7.12 -2.90 -1.69
C VAL A 24 -7.96 -2.72 -0.42
N GLU A 25 -7.65 -3.45 0.64
CA GLU A 25 -8.30 -3.31 1.95
C GLU A 25 -8.13 -1.88 2.51
N LEU A 26 -6.91 -1.34 2.45
CA LEU A 26 -6.62 0.03 2.89
C LEU A 26 -7.42 1.06 2.11
N ALA A 27 -7.46 0.92 0.78
CA ALA A 27 -8.23 1.82 -0.09
C ALA A 27 -9.72 1.78 0.25
N ARG A 28 -10.27 0.59 0.55
CA ARG A 28 -11.67 0.45 0.99
C ARG A 28 -11.93 1.21 2.29
N VAL A 29 -11.12 0.98 3.32
CA VAL A 29 -11.29 1.62 4.63
C VAL A 29 -11.15 3.14 4.53
N LEU A 30 -10.22 3.65 3.72
CA LEU A 30 -10.07 5.09 3.48
C LEU A 30 -11.29 5.71 2.79
N ARG A 31 -11.90 5.01 1.83
CA ARG A 31 -13.15 5.48 1.20
C ARG A 31 -14.31 5.52 2.20
N GLU A 32 -14.47 4.48 3.01
CA GLU A 32 -15.52 4.44 4.03
C GLU A 32 -15.33 5.54 5.08
N ARG A 33 -14.08 5.79 5.49
CA ARG A 33 -13.71 6.92 6.36
C ARG A 33 -14.08 8.26 5.73
N ALA A 34 -13.72 8.47 4.46
CA ALA A 34 -14.02 9.72 3.75
C ALA A 34 -15.53 9.99 3.68
N ALA A 35 -16.33 8.95 3.43
CA ALA A 35 -17.79 9.07 3.41
C ALA A 35 -18.36 9.50 4.78
N VAL A 36 -17.78 9.03 5.90
CA VAL A 36 -18.19 9.48 7.24
C VAL A 36 -17.80 10.93 7.49
N VAL A 37 -16.62 11.36 7.06
CA VAL A 37 -16.20 12.77 7.17
C VAL A 37 -17.17 13.66 6.40
N GLU A 38 -17.52 13.30 5.17
CA GLU A 38 -18.49 14.03 4.36
C GLU A 38 -19.89 14.08 5.01
N GLN A 39 -20.31 13.02 5.69
CA GLN A 39 -21.57 13.02 6.46
C GLN A 39 -21.52 13.96 7.67
N ILE A 40 -20.37 14.06 8.35
CA ILE A 40 -20.17 15.00 9.46
C ILE A 40 -20.25 16.42 8.94
N ASP A 41 -19.55 16.73 7.85
CA ASP A 41 -19.49 18.08 7.29
C ASP A 41 -20.88 18.52 6.81
N ARG A 42 -21.62 17.66 6.07
CA ARG A 42 -23.03 17.94 5.73
C ARG A 42 -23.92 18.16 6.95
N SER A 43 -23.70 17.43 8.04
CA SER A 43 -24.48 17.62 9.27
C SER A 43 -24.17 18.94 9.97
N ARG A 44 -22.92 19.41 9.87
CA ARG A 44 -22.48 20.70 10.40
C ARG A 44 -23.01 21.86 9.57
N ASP A 45 -22.97 21.74 8.25
CA ASP A 45 -23.53 22.75 7.34
C ASP A 45 -25.03 22.92 7.60
N ALA A 46 -25.76 21.82 7.73
CA ALA A 46 -27.18 21.85 8.11
C ALA A 46 -27.42 22.48 9.50
N GLU A 47 -26.57 22.21 10.49
CA GLU A 47 -26.67 22.87 11.81
C GLU A 47 -26.44 24.39 11.69
N GLN A 48 -25.47 24.81 10.89
CA GLN A 48 -25.15 26.21 10.64
C GLN A 48 -26.31 26.94 9.94
N GLU A 49 -26.89 26.34 8.90
CA GLU A 49 -28.08 26.88 8.21
C GLU A 49 -29.27 27.06 9.17
N LEU A 50 -29.48 26.09 10.08
CA LEU A 50 -30.50 26.19 11.11
C LEU A 50 -30.24 27.33 12.09
N TYR A 51 -28.99 27.56 12.49
CA TYR A 51 -28.62 28.71 13.33
C TYR A 51 -28.85 30.04 12.63
N GLU A 52 -28.51 30.14 11.35
CA GLU A 52 -28.75 31.34 10.55
C GLU A 52 -30.24 31.63 10.39
N TYR A 53 -31.04 30.59 10.13
CA TYR A 53 -32.50 30.70 10.08
C TYR A 53 -33.09 31.22 11.41
N LEU A 54 -32.58 30.77 12.56
CA LEU A 54 -32.99 31.23 13.88
C LEU A 54 -32.59 32.67 14.20
N ARG A 55 -31.48 33.15 13.63
CA ARG A 55 -30.99 34.52 13.83
C ARG A 55 -31.84 35.57 13.12
N ALA A 56 -32.58 35.18 12.08
CA ALA A 56 -33.43 36.09 11.34
C ALA A 56 -34.59 36.61 12.22
N PRO A 57 -34.94 37.90 12.15
CA PRO A 57 -36.09 38.44 12.87
C PRO A 57 -37.42 37.88 12.33
N GLY A 58 -38.46 37.89 13.16
CA GLY A 58 -39.82 37.50 12.76
C GLY A 58 -40.14 36.00 12.86
N ARG A 59 -39.34 35.22 13.61
CA ARG A 59 -39.60 33.79 13.87
C ARG A 59 -40.60 33.59 14.99
N THR A 60 -41.48 32.62 14.81
CA THR A 60 -42.46 32.19 15.82
C THR A 60 -41.81 31.25 16.85
N ALA A 61 -42.37 31.19 18.06
CA ALA A 61 -41.93 30.26 19.10
C ALA A 61 -42.00 28.78 18.64
N ALA A 62 -42.98 28.44 17.78
CA ALA A 62 -43.12 27.10 17.22
C ALA A 62 -41.98 26.74 16.25
N GLU A 63 -41.60 27.67 15.36
CA GLU A 63 -40.44 27.51 14.48
C GLU A 63 -39.15 27.36 15.30
N MET A 64 -38.98 28.19 16.34
CA MET A 64 -37.82 28.10 17.23
C MET A 64 -37.73 26.74 17.94
N ALA A 65 -38.85 26.22 18.45
CA ALA A 65 -38.90 24.90 19.10
C ALA A 65 -38.67 23.74 18.12
N HIS A 66 -39.08 23.88 16.86
CA HIS A 66 -38.82 22.88 15.82
C HIS A 66 -37.32 22.85 15.46
N VAL A 67 -36.71 24.01 15.26
CA VAL A 67 -35.28 24.10 14.94
C VAL A 67 -34.40 23.63 16.09
N ALA A 68 -34.75 23.95 17.34
CA ALA A 68 -34.00 23.48 18.51
C ALA A 68 -33.97 21.94 18.60
N ARG A 69 -35.08 21.27 18.26
CA ARG A 69 -35.16 19.80 18.18
C ARG A 69 -34.30 19.25 17.04
N PHE A 70 -34.39 19.84 15.84
CA PHE A 70 -33.56 19.45 14.70
C PHE A 70 -32.06 19.65 14.97
N GLY A 71 -31.65 20.78 15.56
CA GLY A 71 -30.27 21.03 15.94
C GLY A 71 -29.76 20.02 16.97
N THR A 72 -30.61 19.61 17.92
CA THR A 72 -30.26 18.55 18.88
C THR A 72 -30.05 17.20 18.18
N TRP A 73 -30.89 16.87 17.20
CA TRP A 73 -30.71 15.67 16.37
C TRP A 73 -29.39 15.72 15.58
N HIS A 74 -29.07 16.83 14.91
CA HIS A 74 -27.82 16.99 14.17
C HIS A 74 -26.59 16.85 15.06
N ARG A 75 -26.58 17.45 16.27
CA ARG A 75 -25.49 17.27 17.24
C ARG A 75 -25.32 15.81 17.65
N GLN A 76 -26.42 15.09 17.89
CA GLN A 76 -26.36 13.67 18.21
C GLN A 76 -25.81 12.85 17.02
N GLN A 77 -26.20 13.18 15.79
CA GLN A 77 -25.66 12.55 14.59
C GLN A 77 -24.16 12.80 14.44
N ILE A 78 -23.71 14.04 14.58
CA ILE A 78 -22.28 14.41 14.54
C ILE A 78 -21.51 13.64 15.61
N PHE A 79 -22.04 13.54 16.83
CA PHE A 79 -21.41 12.76 17.90
C PHE A 79 -21.26 11.28 17.51
N ASN A 80 -22.33 10.65 17.02
CA ASN A 80 -22.34 9.24 16.60
C ASN A 80 -21.37 9.00 15.44
N LEU A 81 -21.38 9.87 14.44
CA LEU A 81 -20.44 9.82 13.32
C LEU A 81 -19.00 10.03 13.77
N GLY A 82 -18.77 10.90 14.76
CA GLY A 82 -17.45 11.09 15.37
C GLY A 82 -16.94 9.84 16.10
N VAL A 83 -17.81 9.09 16.78
CA VAL A 83 -17.46 7.77 17.35
C VAL A 83 -17.07 6.80 16.23
N LYS A 84 -17.85 6.74 15.16
CA LYS A 84 -17.59 5.89 14.00
C LYS A 84 -16.28 6.26 13.28
N LEU A 85 -16.00 7.56 13.14
CA LEU A 85 -14.77 8.07 12.55
C LEU A 85 -13.54 7.60 13.34
N ARG A 86 -13.59 7.68 14.68
CA ARG A 86 -12.51 7.17 15.54
C ARG A 86 -12.28 5.67 15.37
N GLN A 87 -13.34 4.89 15.13
CA GLN A 87 -13.19 3.46 14.83
C GLN A 87 -12.50 3.24 13.48
N PHE A 88 -12.86 4.02 12.45
CA PHE A 88 -12.18 4.00 11.15
C PHE A 88 -10.73 4.44 11.25
N ASP A 89 -10.39 5.45 12.05
CA ASP A 89 -9.01 5.89 12.26
C ASP A 89 -8.17 4.74 12.86
N LYS A 90 -8.67 4.10 13.92
CA LYS A 90 -8.01 2.92 14.51
C LYS A 90 -7.87 1.77 13.51
N GLY A 91 -8.93 1.47 12.76
CA GLY A 91 -8.92 0.44 11.73
C GLY A 91 -7.91 0.75 10.61
N THR A 92 -7.84 2.00 10.16
CA THR A 92 -6.90 2.47 9.14
C THR A 92 -5.46 2.25 9.60
N GLU A 93 -5.13 2.60 10.84
CA GLU A 93 -3.78 2.38 11.40
C GLU A 93 -3.41 0.90 11.47
N LEU A 94 -4.35 0.03 11.83
CA LEU A 94 -4.11 -1.43 11.82
C LEU A 94 -3.82 -1.94 10.41
N VAL A 95 -4.58 -1.50 9.41
CA VAL A 95 -4.36 -1.90 8.01
C VAL A 95 -3.04 -1.34 7.47
N ARG A 96 -2.67 -0.10 7.84
CA ARG A 96 -1.36 0.50 7.51
C ARG A 96 -0.19 -0.33 8.04
N LYS A 97 -0.27 -0.78 9.30
CA LYS A 97 0.74 -1.68 9.89
C LYS A 97 0.83 -3.00 9.13
N ARG A 98 -0.31 -3.63 8.84
CA ARG A 98 -0.35 -4.86 8.03
C ARG A 98 0.25 -4.66 6.64
N LEU A 99 0.05 -3.51 6.01
CA LEU A 99 0.65 -3.18 4.72
C LEU A 99 2.16 -3.04 4.82
N ALA A 100 2.67 -2.37 5.84
CA ALA A 100 4.11 -2.25 6.09
C ALA A 100 4.76 -3.63 6.29
N ASP A 101 4.11 -4.51 7.07
CA ASP A 101 4.58 -5.88 7.29
C ASP A 101 4.58 -6.71 5.98
N ALA A 102 3.51 -6.60 5.20
CA ALA A 102 3.39 -7.30 3.92
C ALA A 102 4.48 -6.84 2.93
N ARG A 103 4.73 -5.53 2.86
CA ARG A 103 5.82 -4.93 2.08
C ARG A 103 7.18 -5.45 2.52
N GLY A 104 7.48 -5.41 3.81
CA GLY A 104 8.76 -5.88 4.35
C GLY A 104 9.02 -7.35 4.00
N ARG A 105 8.00 -8.21 4.09
CA ARG A 105 8.11 -9.63 3.70
C ARG A 105 8.37 -9.83 2.20
N ARG A 106 7.74 -9.02 1.35
CA ARG A 106 7.95 -9.06 -0.11
C ARG A 106 9.34 -8.53 -0.48
N GLU A 107 9.76 -7.43 0.11
CA GLU A 107 11.09 -6.82 -0.09
C GLU A 107 12.23 -7.74 0.36
N ALA A 108 12.04 -8.50 1.45
CA ALA A 108 13.02 -9.48 1.88
C ALA A 108 13.29 -10.55 0.79
N LEU A 109 12.24 -10.99 0.08
CA LEU A 109 12.36 -11.95 -1.02
C LEU A 109 12.95 -11.30 -2.28
N ASP A 110 12.62 -10.04 -2.56
CA ASP A 110 13.23 -9.28 -3.66
C ASP A 110 14.75 -9.17 -3.46
N ARG A 111 15.19 -8.76 -2.27
CA ARG A 111 16.62 -8.65 -1.93
C ARG A 111 17.34 -9.99 -1.99
N LEU A 112 16.70 -11.07 -1.51
CA LEU A 112 17.28 -12.41 -1.59
C LEU A 112 17.45 -12.84 -3.05
N ARG A 113 16.43 -12.62 -3.90
CA ARG A 113 16.50 -12.92 -5.32
C ARG A 113 17.61 -12.13 -6.02
N GLU A 114 17.73 -10.85 -5.74
CA GLU A 114 18.78 -9.98 -6.30
C GLU A 114 20.17 -10.49 -5.93
N LYS A 115 20.36 -10.90 -4.68
CA LYS A 115 21.62 -11.49 -4.21
C LYS A 115 21.94 -12.81 -4.93
N GLU A 116 21.00 -13.75 -4.97
CA GLU A 116 21.19 -15.03 -5.67
C GLU A 116 21.46 -14.84 -7.17
N TYR A 117 20.80 -13.86 -7.79
CA TYR A 117 21.04 -13.52 -9.18
C TYR A 117 22.45 -12.97 -9.42
N ALA A 118 22.92 -12.08 -8.54
CA ALA A 118 24.27 -11.53 -8.62
C ALA A 118 25.34 -12.62 -8.46
N GLU A 119 25.14 -13.54 -7.51
CA GLU A 119 26.03 -14.70 -7.29
C GLU A 119 26.06 -15.62 -8.51
N TRP A 120 24.89 -15.99 -9.04
CA TRP A 120 24.78 -16.80 -10.25
C TRP A 120 25.51 -16.14 -11.43
N ARG A 121 25.28 -14.84 -11.65
CA ARG A 121 25.92 -14.09 -12.75
C ARG A 121 27.44 -14.05 -12.60
N ALA A 122 27.94 -13.82 -11.39
CA ALA A 122 29.37 -13.80 -11.11
C ALA A 122 30.03 -15.17 -11.29
N GLN A 123 29.30 -16.25 -11.05
CA GLN A 123 29.77 -17.61 -11.29
C GLN A 123 29.81 -17.93 -12.79
N THR A 124 28.73 -17.63 -13.52
CA THR A 124 28.65 -17.84 -14.97
C THR A 124 29.74 -17.06 -15.72
N LEU A 125 30.00 -15.80 -15.34
CA LEU A 125 31.08 -15.01 -15.93
C LEU A 125 32.47 -15.62 -15.66
N ARG A 126 32.69 -16.19 -14.47
CA ARG A 126 33.94 -16.87 -14.12
C ARG A 126 34.16 -18.15 -14.94
N GLU A 127 33.09 -18.92 -15.13
CA GLU A 127 33.12 -20.13 -15.98
C GLU A 127 33.40 -19.78 -17.44
N GLU A 128 32.71 -18.77 -17.98
CA GLU A 128 32.95 -18.28 -19.34
C GLU A 128 34.39 -17.78 -19.54
N GLN A 129 34.93 -17.04 -18.58
CA GLN A 129 36.31 -16.56 -18.64
C GLN A 129 37.31 -17.73 -18.63
N ALA A 130 37.09 -18.74 -17.76
CA ALA A 130 37.94 -19.91 -17.70
C ALA A 130 37.92 -20.70 -19.02
N GLU A 131 36.75 -20.89 -19.63
CA GLU A 131 36.61 -21.52 -20.94
C GLU A 131 37.37 -20.75 -22.04
N LEU A 132 37.30 -19.41 -22.02
CA LEU A 132 38.02 -18.57 -22.98
C LEU A 132 39.54 -18.66 -22.80
N ASP A 133 40.02 -18.68 -21.57
CA ASP A 133 41.45 -18.77 -21.25
C ASP A 133 42.01 -20.15 -21.64
N GLU A 134 41.25 -21.23 -21.43
CA GLU A 134 41.59 -22.58 -21.91
C GLU A 134 41.68 -22.64 -23.44
N LEU A 135 40.69 -22.07 -24.15
CA LEU A 135 40.70 -22.01 -25.61
C LEU A 135 41.88 -21.19 -26.16
N ALA A 136 42.23 -20.08 -25.49
CA ALA A 136 43.39 -19.27 -25.84
C ALA A 136 44.70 -20.06 -25.66
N THR A 137 44.83 -20.79 -24.55
CA THR A 137 46.00 -21.64 -24.25
C THR A 137 46.16 -22.75 -25.28
N LEU A 138 45.06 -23.45 -25.63
CA LEU A 138 45.07 -24.50 -26.65
C LEU A 138 45.44 -23.96 -28.04
N ARG A 139 44.97 -22.76 -28.41
CA ARG A 139 45.35 -22.11 -29.67
C ARG A 139 46.83 -21.72 -29.69
N ALA A 140 47.34 -21.15 -28.61
CA ALA A 140 48.75 -20.79 -28.49
C ALA A 140 49.66 -22.02 -28.60
N ALA A 141 49.31 -23.12 -27.92
CA ALA A 141 50.05 -24.38 -27.98
C ALA A 141 50.07 -24.98 -29.40
N ARG A 142 48.95 -24.92 -30.15
CA ARG A 142 48.90 -25.38 -31.55
C ARG A 142 49.69 -24.46 -32.49
N GLY A 143 49.70 -23.15 -32.27
CA GLY A 143 50.47 -22.21 -33.08
C GLY A 143 51.98 -22.39 -32.94
N LEU A 144 52.46 -22.76 -31.74
CA LEU A 144 53.88 -23.06 -31.49
C LEU A 144 54.34 -24.40 -32.10
N GLY A 145 53.45 -25.39 -32.20
CA GLY A 145 53.75 -26.69 -32.82
C GLY A 145 53.85 -26.68 -34.36
N VAL A 146 53.51 -25.57 -35.02
CA VAL A 146 53.60 -25.43 -36.49
C VAL A 146 54.87 -24.68 -36.91
N MET A 147 55.64 -24.13 -35.96
CA MET A 147 56.93 -23.48 -36.22
C MET A 147 58.16 -24.32 -35.79
N SER A 148 57.97 -25.63 -35.56
CA SER A 148 59.06 -26.61 -35.35
C SER A 148 59.12 -27.57 -36.53
#